data_AF-A0A7K7A1N4-F1
#
_entry.id   AF-A0A7K7A1N4-F1
#
_cell.length_a   1.000
_cell.length_b   1.000
_cell.length_c   1.000
_cell.angle_alpha   90.00
_cell.angle_beta   90.00
_cell.angle_gamma   90.00
#
_symmetry.space_group_name_H-M   'P 1'
#
loop_
_entity.id
_entity.type
_entity.pdbx_description
1 polymer ?
#
loop_
_entity_poly.entity_id
_entity_poly.type
_entity_poly.pdbx_seq_one_letter_code
_entity_poly.pdbx_strand_id
1 'polypeptide(L)'
;RATPVPLPAAPALTRSPQPGAARYRAQIYNLTLLCTEDYVVEPQSVRFLVQHGFDFNKQYSQGIPYHKGNDKGNEDQSQSVRTFFLELIRAKKPLVLHNGLIDLVFLYQCFYAHLPESLGTFTADLSEMFPAGIYDTKYACEFETRFVASYLEYAYKKCKRENCKLKDAGSQHLSIEFCSYPASMSRYIDYRALEEAKQDVGEANKVPVCEKFSAYGWCPNGVKCPQSHNIDLIIDEDDKLWEKRKKRKHKWKRRKNAEGSAKEFEQESSGQELELARNGEEGPPRKQSCPCEPAAAMELAGSTGSPGDGHLEETDMEPEGPDSSETQTASAAGKPGESSLGGTHRAGFDAFMTGYIMAYVQMLKKGTSTDADAGPWLPECHNKLYLSGKSVPLQIVKSSFSKSSKAHNQKMKLAWASD
;
A
#
# COMPACT_ATOMS: atom_id res chain seq x y z
N ARG A 1 29.61 -25.80 21.16
CA ARG A 1 29.63 -26.36 19.78
C ARG A 1 28.32 -27.14 19.59
N ALA A 2 27.23 -26.43 19.29
CA ALA A 2 25.93 -27.03 19.00
C ALA A 2 25.76 -27.02 17.47
N THR A 3 25.58 -28.18 16.88
CA THR A 3 25.32 -28.36 15.46
C THR A 3 23.94 -27.82 15.10
N PRO A 4 23.78 -27.08 13.99
CA PRO A 4 22.47 -26.62 13.55
C PRO A 4 21.62 -27.82 13.09
N VAL A 5 20.42 -27.93 13.67
CA VAL A 5 19.39 -28.88 13.23
C VAL A 5 18.85 -28.38 11.88
N PRO A 6 18.82 -29.21 10.83
CA PRO A 6 18.28 -28.80 9.53
C PRO A 6 16.78 -28.51 9.65
N LEU A 7 16.34 -27.37 9.11
CA LEU A 7 14.93 -27.09 8.89
C LEU A 7 14.32 -28.21 8.02
N PRO A 8 13.13 -28.75 8.35
CA PRO A 8 12.51 -29.77 7.52
C PRO A 8 12.18 -29.18 6.14
N ALA A 9 12.63 -29.89 5.10
CA ALA A 9 12.31 -29.57 3.72
C ALA A 9 10.78 -29.47 3.54
N ALA A 10 10.33 -28.43 2.84
CA ALA A 10 8.93 -28.24 2.52
C ALA A 10 8.39 -29.48 1.78
N PRO A 11 7.15 -29.93 2.06
CA PRO A 11 6.58 -31.07 1.36
C PRO A 11 6.43 -30.73 -0.12
N ALA A 12 7.15 -31.46 -0.97
CA ALA A 12 6.92 -31.45 -2.40
C ALA A 12 5.57 -32.12 -2.66
N LEU A 13 4.59 -31.35 -3.13
CA LEU A 13 3.31 -31.89 -3.57
C LEU A 13 3.21 -31.90 -5.09
N THR A 14 3.08 -33.13 -5.57
CA THR A 14 2.62 -33.60 -6.86
C THR A 14 1.30 -32.92 -7.27
N ARG A 15 1.39 -31.77 -7.92
CA ARG A 15 0.28 -31.21 -8.70
C ARG A 15 0.85 -30.77 -10.04
N SER A 16 0.35 -31.38 -11.12
CA SER A 16 0.81 -31.10 -12.48
C SER A 16 0.83 -29.58 -12.71
N PRO A 17 1.93 -29.01 -13.24
CA PRO A 17 1.99 -27.59 -13.52
C PRO A 17 0.86 -27.21 -14.48
N GLN A 18 -0.05 -26.34 -14.04
CA GLN A 18 -1.05 -25.73 -14.92
C GLN A 18 -0.29 -24.89 -15.96
N PRO A 19 -0.41 -25.17 -17.27
CA PRO A 19 0.25 -24.38 -18.30
C PRO A 19 -0.12 -22.90 -18.16
N GLY A 20 0.87 -22.01 -18.13
CA GLY A 20 0.66 -20.56 -18.06
C GLY A 20 0.49 -19.95 -16.65
N ALA A 21 0.53 -20.73 -15.57
CA ALA A 21 0.41 -20.17 -14.22
C ALA A 21 1.74 -19.63 -13.66
N ALA A 22 1.84 -18.33 -13.41
CA ALA A 22 2.90 -17.71 -12.61
C ALA A 22 2.62 -17.96 -11.12
N ARG A 23 3.33 -18.92 -10.52
CA ARG A 23 3.06 -19.41 -9.16
C ARG A 23 3.86 -18.65 -8.12
N TYR A 24 3.18 -18.09 -7.12
CA TYR A 24 3.78 -17.44 -5.95
C TYR A 24 3.30 -18.13 -4.68
N ARG A 25 4.21 -18.23 -3.70
CA ARG A 25 3.88 -18.66 -2.35
C ARG A 25 3.80 -17.44 -1.44
N ALA A 26 2.67 -17.27 -0.76
CA ALA A 26 2.41 -16.15 0.12
C ALA A 26 2.42 -16.58 1.58
N GLN A 27 3.08 -15.76 2.40
CA GLN A 27 3.11 -15.88 3.85
C GLN A 27 2.91 -14.49 4.44
N ILE A 28 1.88 -14.35 5.27
CA ILE A 28 1.42 -13.07 5.79
C ILE A 28 1.62 -13.09 7.30
N TYR A 29 2.21 -12.02 7.81
CA TYR A 29 2.42 -11.82 9.24
C TYR A 29 1.74 -10.52 9.66
N ASN A 30 1.07 -10.55 10.82
CA ASN A 30 0.60 -9.35 11.51
C ASN A 30 1.46 -9.17 12.76
N LEU A 31 2.22 -8.09 12.83
CA LEU A 31 3.02 -7.74 13.99
C LEU A 31 2.30 -6.66 14.78
N THR A 32 1.87 -6.99 15.99
CA THR A 32 1.30 -6.00 16.92
C THR A 32 2.43 -5.42 17.75
N LEU A 33 2.71 -4.13 17.57
CA LEU A 33 3.87 -3.45 18.15
C LEU A 33 3.43 -2.38 19.17
N LEU A 34 4.23 -2.15 20.20
CA LEU A 34 3.98 -1.14 21.22
C LEU A 34 5.22 -0.25 21.41
N CYS A 35 5.07 1.05 21.18
CA CYS A 35 6.12 2.03 21.41
C CYS A 35 6.31 2.21 22.93
N THR A 36 7.53 2.08 23.43
CA THR A 36 7.86 2.27 24.85
C THR A 36 8.15 3.73 25.22
N GLU A 37 8.08 4.64 24.26
CA GLU A 37 8.33 6.07 24.41
C GLU A 37 7.06 6.85 24.08
N ASP A 38 6.96 8.08 24.57
CA ASP A 38 5.80 8.95 24.31
C ASP A 38 5.56 9.14 22.80
N TYR A 39 4.28 9.17 22.42
CA TYR A 39 3.87 9.38 21.04
C TYR A 39 2.53 10.11 20.96
N VAL A 40 2.33 10.78 19.83
CA VAL A 40 1.10 11.49 19.52
C VAL A 40 0.15 10.55 18.78
N VAL A 41 -1.13 10.61 19.13
CA VAL A 41 -2.20 9.92 18.43
C VAL A 41 -3.15 10.93 17.79
N GLU A 42 -3.58 10.64 16.57
CA GLU A 42 -4.64 11.39 15.93
C GLU A 42 -5.99 10.70 16.18
N PRO A 43 -6.97 11.37 16.82
CA PRO A 43 -8.24 10.76 17.18
C PRO A 43 -9.01 10.17 15.99
N GLN A 44 -8.95 10.82 14.83
CA GLN A 44 -9.63 10.36 13.62
C GLN A 44 -9.04 9.04 13.11
N SER A 45 -7.71 8.93 13.09
CA SER A 45 -7.00 7.71 12.72
C SER A 45 -7.26 6.56 13.69
N VAL A 46 -7.28 6.83 15.01
CA VAL A 46 -7.63 5.81 16.02
C VAL A 46 -9.07 5.32 15.82
N ARG A 47 -10.03 6.22 15.62
CA ARG A 47 -11.43 5.86 15.37
C ARG A 47 -11.56 4.98 14.12
N PHE A 48 -10.85 5.31 13.04
CA PHE A 48 -10.84 4.53 11.81
C PHE A 48 -10.32 3.11 12.06
N LEU A 49 -9.21 2.97 12.81
CA LEU A 49 -8.66 1.66 13.18
C LEU A 49 -9.64 0.82 14.01
N VAL A 50 -10.31 1.41 15.00
CA VAL A 50 -11.34 0.72 15.81
C VAL A 50 -12.49 0.26 14.91
N GLN A 51 -12.97 1.11 14.01
CA GLN A 51 -14.06 0.78 13.08
C GLN A 51 -13.70 -0.35 12.10
N HIS A 52 -12.41 -0.62 11.89
CA HIS A 52 -11.91 -1.72 11.07
C HIS A 52 -11.35 -2.88 11.89
N GLY A 53 -11.71 -2.94 13.18
CA GLY A 53 -11.46 -4.09 14.03
C GLY A 53 -10.00 -4.24 14.45
N PHE A 54 -9.26 -3.12 14.55
CA PHE A 54 -7.98 -3.07 15.25
C PHE A 54 -8.21 -3.19 16.76
N ASP A 55 -7.44 -4.06 17.40
CA ASP A 55 -7.57 -4.36 18.83
C ASP A 55 -6.48 -3.64 19.64
N PHE A 56 -6.82 -2.46 20.16
CA PHE A 56 -5.93 -1.70 21.03
C PHE A 56 -5.68 -2.39 22.38
N ASN A 57 -6.65 -3.15 22.91
CA ASN A 57 -6.44 -3.89 24.16
C ASN A 57 -5.34 -4.94 23.97
N LYS A 58 -5.35 -5.65 22.84
CA LYS A 58 -4.27 -6.56 22.47
C LYS A 58 -2.94 -5.83 22.28
N GLN A 59 -2.95 -4.65 21.67
CA GLN A 59 -1.73 -3.86 21.48
C GLN A 59 -1.09 -3.44 22.82
N TYR A 60 -1.87 -2.90 23.75
CA TYR A 60 -1.34 -2.44 25.04
C TYR A 60 -1.01 -3.59 25.99
N SER A 61 -1.68 -4.74 25.88
CA SER A 61 -1.42 -5.90 26.76
C SER A 61 -0.33 -6.85 26.25
N GLN A 62 -0.19 -7.01 24.94
CA GLN A 62 0.65 -8.05 24.31
C GLN A 62 1.51 -7.52 23.16
N GLY A 63 1.52 -6.21 22.90
CA GLY A 63 2.31 -5.62 21.82
C GLY A 63 3.81 -5.82 22.04
N ILE A 64 4.52 -6.17 20.96
CA ILE A 64 5.97 -6.35 21.00
C ILE A 64 6.60 -4.97 21.24
N PRO A 65 7.36 -4.78 22.33
CA PRO A 65 7.91 -3.48 22.67
C PRO A 65 8.99 -3.07 21.67
N TYR A 66 9.02 -1.78 21.34
CA TYR A 66 10.11 -1.16 20.59
C TYR A 66 10.34 0.28 21.05
N HIS A 67 11.54 0.79 20.81
CA HIS A 67 11.88 2.20 20.99
C HIS A 67 12.36 2.81 19.67
N LYS A 68 12.26 4.13 19.56
CA LYS A 68 12.64 4.85 18.35
C LYS A 68 14.14 5.18 18.38
N GLY A 69 14.65 5.66 17.25
CA GLY A 69 15.99 6.22 17.13
C GLY A 69 17.09 5.18 17.02
N ASN A 70 18.27 5.57 17.51
CA ASN A 70 19.48 4.76 17.45
C ASN A 70 19.45 3.60 18.45
N ASP A 71 20.27 2.57 18.21
CA ASP A 71 20.42 1.45 19.13
C ASP A 71 20.97 1.93 20.47
N LYS A 72 20.36 1.46 21.55
CA LYS A 72 20.84 1.60 22.93
C LYS A 72 21.76 0.38 23.11
N GLY A 73 23.07 0.58 23.19
CA GLY A 73 24.13 -0.45 23.02
C GLY A 73 24.13 -1.73 23.91
N ASN A 74 23.00 -2.11 24.50
CA ASN A 74 22.74 -3.32 25.26
C ASN A 74 21.75 -4.29 24.55
N GLU A 75 21.45 -4.06 23.26
CA GLU A 75 20.41 -4.76 22.50
C GLU A 75 20.85 -6.09 21.86
N ASP A 76 22.15 -6.38 21.83
CA ASP A 76 22.76 -7.47 21.03
C ASP A 76 22.31 -8.90 21.40
N GLN A 77 21.59 -9.09 22.51
CA GLN A 77 21.17 -10.41 23.01
C GLN A 77 19.64 -10.65 22.94
N SER A 78 18.85 -9.65 22.54
CA SER A 78 17.39 -9.76 22.53
C SER A 78 16.80 -10.01 21.13
N GLN A 79 15.85 -10.94 21.03
CA GLN A 79 15.02 -11.10 19.84
C GLN A 79 14.04 -9.92 19.76
N SER A 80 14.45 -8.83 19.11
CA SER A 80 13.66 -7.61 18.97
C SER A 80 13.14 -7.40 17.55
N VAL A 81 12.16 -6.51 17.39
CA VAL A 81 11.67 -6.07 16.07
C VAL A 81 12.77 -5.38 15.27
N ARG A 82 13.73 -4.73 15.95
CA ARG A 82 14.90 -4.10 15.32
C ARG A 82 15.81 -5.17 14.72
N THR A 83 16.06 -6.27 15.45
CA THR A 83 16.79 -7.43 14.93
C THR A 83 16.07 -8.05 13.74
N PHE A 84 14.74 -8.22 13.83
CA PHE A 84 13.93 -8.69 12.69
C PHE A 84 14.05 -7.77 11.46
N PHE A 85 14.00 -6.45 11.65
CA PHE A 85 14.16 -5.48 10.56
C PHE A 85 15.57 -5.55 9.94
N LEU A 86 16.62 -5.75 10.74
CA LEU A 86 17.98 -5.99 10.23
C LEU A 86 18.06 -7.28 9.39
N GLU A 87 17.34 -8.34 9.76
CA GLU A 87 17.26 -9.57 8.94
C GLU A 87 16.58 -9.31 7.58
N LEU A 88 15.59 -8.43 7.52
CA LEU A 88 14.98 -8.02 6.24
C LEU A 88 15.99 -7.32 5.32
N ILE A 89 16.86 -6.48 5.89
CA ILE A 89 17.94 -5.79 5.16
C ILE A 89 18.99 -6.82 4.69
N ARG A 90 19.39 -7.75 5.56
CA ARG A 90 20.35 -8.83 5.24
C ARG A 90 19.86 -9.74 4.10
N ALA A 91 18.55 -9.94 3.98
CA ALA A 91 17.97 -10.75 2.93
C ALA A 91 18.21 -10.19 1.51
N LYS A 92 18.54 -8.89 1.37
CA LYS A 92 18.81 -8.21 0.09
C LYS A 92 17.71 -8.47 -0.94
N LYS A 93 16.45 -8.53 -0.48
CA LYS A 93 15.26 -8.73 -1.32
C LYS A 93 14.59 -7.40 -1.63
N PRO A 94 13.86 -7.30 -2.76
CA PRO A 94 13.14 -6.07 -3.09
C PRO A 94 12.08 -5.77 -2.02
N LEU A 95 11.98 -4.50 -1.63
CA LEU A 95 10.95 -4.03 -0.71
C LEU A 95 9.78 -3.45 -1.51
N VAL A 96 8.56 -3.93 -1.23
CA VAL A 96 7.35 -3.50 -1.95
C VAL A 96 6.40 -2.83 -0.96
N LEU A 97 5.93 -1.64 -1.31
CA LEU A 97 5.04 -0.80 -0.51
C LEU A 97 3.90 -0.26 -1.38
N HIS A 98 2.91 0.39 -0.77
CA HIS A 98 1.86 1.11 -1.47
C HIS A 98 1.74 2.52 -0.91
N ASN A 99 2.11 3.54 -1.69
CA ASN A 99 2.22 4.92 -1.21
C ASN A 99 3.20 5.02 -0.01
N GLY A 100 4.35 4.38 -0.15
CA GLY A 100 5.17 3.90 0.97
C GLY A 100 6.09 4.91 1.65
N LEU A 101 6.02 6.20 1.31
CA LEU A 101 6.95 7.19 1.85
C LEU A 101 6.90 7.25 3.38
N ILE A 102 5.69 7.35 3.94
CA ILE A 102 5.49 7.45 5.39
C ILE A 102 5.85 6.13 6.07
N ASP A 103 5.55 4.98 5.45
CA ASP A 103 5.98 3.67 5.95
C ASP A 103 7.50 3.60 6.09
N LEU A 104 8.25 4.04 5.08
CA LEU A 104 9.72 4.05 5.13
C LEU A 104 10.27 4.96 6.21
N VAL A 105 9.66 6.14 6.40
CA VAL A 105 10.03 7.07 7.47
C VAL A 105 9.82 6.42 8.84
N PHE A 106 8.69 5.76 9.07
CA PHE A 106 8.44 5.04 10.33
C PHE A 106 9.34 3.81 10.50
N LEU A 107 9.52 2.99 9.47
CA LEU A 107 10.42 1.83 9.50
C LEU A 107 11.84 2.27 9.89
N TYR A 108 12.31 3.38 9.30
CA TYR A 108 13.61 3.96 9.61
C TYR A 108 13.67 4.45 11.06
N GLN A 109 12.76 5.36 11.45
CA GLN A 109 12.78 5.98 12.78
C GLN A 109 12.53 4.99 13.92
N CYS A 110 11.68 3.98 13.70
CA CYS A 110 11.25 3.07 14.75
C CYS A 110 12.16 1.85 14.86
N PHE A 111 12.72 1.35 13.76
CA PHE A 111 13.42 0.07 13.76
C PHE A 111 14.88 0.14 13.31
N TYR A 112 15.33 1.29 12.80
CA TYR A 112 16.67 1.43 12.24
C TYR A 112 17.52 2.45 12.98
N ALA A 113 17.26 3.76 12.83
CA ALA A 113 18.09 4.83 13.38
C ALA A 113 17.29 6.13 13.48
N HIS A 114 17.86 7.16 14.11
CA HIS A 114 17.28 8.50 14.02
C HIS A 114 17.26 9.00 12.58
N LEU A 115 16.11 9.54 12.15
CA LEU A 115 15.94 10.11 10.82
C LEU A 115 17.05 11.13 10.51
N PRO A 116 17.65 11.07 9.31
CA PRO A 116 18.61 12.07 8.89
C PRO A 116 17.98 13.45 8.73
N GLU A 117 18.76 14.50 9.00
CA GLU A 117 18.32 15.90 8.86
C GLU A 117 18.01 16.30 7.40
N SER A 118 18.57 15.58 6.43
CA SER A 118 18.38 15.86 5.01
C SER A 118 17.75 14.68 4.27
N LEU A 119 16.84 15.01 3.35
CA LEU A 119 16.22 14.03 2.45
C LEU A 119 17.28 13.26 1.64
N GLY A 120 18.35 13.93 1.19
CA GLY A 120 19.41 13.29 0.41
C GLY A 120 20.18 12.21 1.19
N THR A 121 20.41 12.42 2.49
CA THR A 121 20.99 11.37 3.35
C THR A 121 19.99 10.23 3.57
N PHE A 122 18.71 10.54 3.78
CA PHE A 122 17.67 9.53 3.93
C PHE A 122 17.54 8.64 2.68
N THR A 123 17.50 9.21 1.48
CA THR A 123 17.43 8.43 0.23
C THR A 123 18.71 7.66 -0.05
N ALA A 124 19.88 8.21 0.32
CA ALA A 124 21.15 7.49 0.23
C ALA A 124 21.15 6.24 1.12
N ASP A 125 20.77 6.39 2.40
CA ASP A 125 20.68 5.28 3.34
C ASP A 125 19.71 4.20 2.83
N LEU A 126 18.48 4.58 2.44
CA LEU A 126 17.49 3.65 1.90
C LEU A 126 17.96 2.91 0.64
N SER A 127 18.66 3.59 -0.27
CA SER A 127 19.17 2.97 -1.49
C SER A 127 20.24 1.90 -1.21
N GLU A 128 21.02 2.10 -0.15
CA GLU A 128 22.02 1.13 0.30
C GLU A 128 21.38 0.00 1.14
N MET A 129 20.37 0.29 1.95
CA MET A 129 19.64 -0.70 2.74
C MET A 129 18.95 -1.75 1.85
N PHE A 130 18.38 -1.35 0.72
CA PHE A 130 17.60 -2.22 -0.17
C PHE A 130 18.21 -2.26 -1.57
N PRO A 131 19.32 -2.99 -1.78
CA PRO A 131 20.05 -3.00 -3.05
C PRO A 131 19.26 -3.63 -4.21
N ALA A 132 18.29 -4.50 -3.92
CA ALA A 132 17.38 -5.07 -4.92
C ALA A 132 16.24 -4.11 -5.32
N GLY A 133 16.19 -2.92 -4.71
CA GLY A 133 15.27 -1.85 -5.03
C GLY A 133 14.04 -1.78 -4.13
N ILE A 134 13.48 -0.58 -4.06
CA ILE A 134 12.19 -0.27 -3.41
C ILE A 134 11.16 0.00 -4.50
N TYR A 135 9.98 -0.60 -4.36
CA TYR A 135 8.90 -0.54 -5.34
C TYR A 135 7.62 -0.04 -4.70
N ASP A 136 7.05 1.02 -5.28
CA ASP A 136 5.75 1.55 -4.87
C ASP A 136 4.65 1.10 -5.85
N THR A 137 3.72 0.28 -5.36
CA THR A 137 2.62 -0.23 -6.17
C THR A 137 1.63 0.85 -6.58
N LYS A 138 1.51 1.95 -5.84
CA LYS A 138 0.68 3.09 -6.27
C LYS A 138 1.28 3.76 -7.50
N TYR A 139 2.61 3.92 -7.52
CA TYR A 139 3.34 4.40 -8.70
C TYR A 139 3.17 3.43 -9.87
N ALA A 140 3.36 2.13 -9.66
CA ALA A 140 3.17 1.13 -10.70
C ALA A 140 1.74 1.17 -11.28
N CYS A 141 0.71 1.30 -10.45
CA CYS A 141 -0.67 1.35 -10.91
C CYS A 141 -0.98 2.61 -11.74
N GLU A 142 -0.44 3.76 -11.36
CA GLU A 142 -0.73 5.02 -12.03
C GLU A 142 0.07 5.20 -13.31
N PHE A 143 1.34 4.80 -13.33
CA PHE A 143 2.25 5.06 -14.44
C PHE A 143 2.46 3.85 -15.37
N GLU A 144 2.52 2.63 -14.84
CA GLU A 144 2.73 1.42 -15.66
C GLU A 144 1.43 0.83 -16.19
N THR A 145 0.47 0.54 -15.30
CA THR A 145 -0.80 -0.06 -15.73
C THR A 145 -1.87 0.97 -16.08
N ARG A 146 -1.64 2.24 -15.73
CA ARG A 146 -2.51 3.39 -16.02
C ARG A 146 -3.96 3.18 -15.59
N PHE A 147 -4.12 2.66 -14.38
CA PHE A 147 -5.43 2.52 -13.76
C PHE A 147 -6.10 3.88 -13.54
N VAL A 148 -7.43 3.91 -13.56
CA VAL A 148 -8.21 5.15 -13.37
C VAL A 148 -8.08 5.66 -11.93
N ALA A 149 -8.02 4.74 -10.97
CA ALA A 149 -7.73 5.01 -9.57
C ALA A 149 -6.59 4.10 -9.08
N SER A 150 -5.89 4.53 -8.04
CA SER A 150 -4.68 3.85 -7.55
C SER A 150 -4.67 3.62 -6.04
N TYR A 151 -5.81 3.76 -5.35
CA TYR A 151 -5.92 3.31 -3.96
C TYR A 151 -5.92 1.78 -3.87
N LEU A 152 -5.35 1.25 -2.78
CA LEU A 152 -4.94 -0.14 -2.66
C LEU A 152 -6.06 -1.15 -3.01
N GLU A 153 -7.25 -0.98 -2.43
CA GLU A 153 -8.35 -1.93 -2.65
C GLU A 153 -8.84 -1.93 -4.11
N TYR A 154 -8.95 -0.77 -4.76
CA TYR A 154 -9.27 -0.70 -6.18
C TYR A 154 -8.21 -1.38 -7.04
N ALA A 155 -6.94 -1.05 -6.81
CA ALA A 155 -5.83 -1.62 -7.56
C ALA A 155 -5.81 -3.16 -7.43
N TYR A 156 -5.97 -3.67 -6.20
CA TYR A 156 -6.04 -5.10 -5.94
C TYR A 156 -7.23 -5.77 -6.62
N LYS A 157 -8.45 -5.25 -6.41
CA LYS A 157 -9.67 -5.82 -7.03
C LYS A 157 -9.57 -5.78 -8.55
N LYS A 158 -9.02 -4.69 -9.13
CA LYS A 158 -8.79 -4.57 -10.57
C LYS A 158 -7.82 -5.63 -11.07
N CYS A 159 -6.65 -5.79 -10.44
CA CYS A 159 -5.69 -6.83 -10.77
C CYS A 159 -6.30 -8.24 -10.65
N LYS A 160 -7.04 -8.51 -9.56
CA LYS A 160 -7.68 -9.82 -9.34
C LYS A 160 -8.69 -10.14 -10.44
N ARG A 161 -9.54 -9.17 -10.81
CA ARG A 161 -10.55 -9.33 -11.87
C ARG A 161 -9.92 -9.59 -13.24
N GLU A 162 -8.90 -8.81 -13.61
CA GLU A 162 -8.18 -9.04 -14.87
C GLU A 162 -7.44 -10.39 -14.87
N ASN A 163 -6.85 -10.78 -13.74
CA ASN A 163 -6.23 -12.09 -13.59
C ASN A 163 -7.22 -13.25 -13.79
N CYS A 164 -8.45 -13.12 -13.28
CA CYS A 164 -9.51 -14.11 -13.54
C CYS A 164 -9.83 -14.19 -15.04
N LYS A 165 -9.99 -13.05 -15.73
CA LYS A 165 -10.23 -13.04 -17.18
C LYS A 165 -9.10 -13.75 -17.95
N LEU A 166 -7.84 -13.51 -17.57
CA LEU A 166 -6.68 -14.17 -18.17
C LEU A 166 -6.69 -15.68 -17.93
N LYS A 167 -7.02 -16.10 -16.71
CA LYS A 167 -7.15 -17.51 -16.35
C LYS A 167 -8.26 -18.20 -17.15
N ASP A 168 -9.43 -17.57 -17.26
CA ASP A 168 -10.58 -18.10 -18.01
C ASP A 168 -10.28 -18.17 -19.52
N ALA A 169 -9.48 -17.24 -20.03
CA ALA A 169 -8.98 -17.25 -21.41
C ALA A 169 -7.81 -18.22 -21.64
N GLY A 170 -7.40 -19.01 -20.63
CA GLY A 170 -6.25 -19.92 -20.74
C GLY A 170 -4.90 -19.23 -20.97
N SER A 171 -4.81 -17.95 -20.68
CA SER A 171 -3.61 -17.12 -20.85
C SER A 171 -2.71 -17.16 -19.61
N GLN A 172 -1.53 -16.55 -19.71
CA GLN A 172 -0.63 -16.44 -18.56
C GLN A 172 -1.32 -15.67 -17.42
N HIS A 173 -1.39 -16.30 -16.24
CA HIS A 173 -2.11 -15.76 -15.08
C HIS A 173 -1.38 -16.05 -13.78
N LEU A 174 -1.66 -15.25 -12.76
CA LEU A 174 -1.10 -15.33 -11.43
C LEU A 174 -1.83 -16.40 -10.61
N SER A 175 -1.08 -17.25 -9.93
CA SER A 175 -1.57 -18.25 -8.99
C SER A 175 -0.87 -18.07 -7.65
N ILE A 176 -1.64 -17.86 -6.59
CA ILE A 176 -1.12 -17.67 -5.24
C ILE A 176 -1.44 -18.91 -4.39
N GLU A 177 -0.44 -19.42 -3.69
CA GLU A 177 -0.57 -20.51 -2.73
C GLU A 177 -0.11 -20.06 -1.34
N PHE A 178 -0.87 -20.41 -0.32
CA PHE A 178 -0.51 -20.09 1.06
C PHE A 178 0.26 -21.24 1.70
N CYS A 179 1.19 -20.92 2.59
CA CYS A 179 1.88 -21.91 3.40
C CYS A 179 0.91 -22.72 4.26
N SER A 180 1.08 -24.04 4.30
CA SER A 180 0.51 -24.90 5.34
C SER A 180 1.39 -24.84 6.59
N TYR A 181 0.77 -24.69 7.75
CA TYR A 181 1.45 -24.68 9.04
C TYR A 181 1.06 -25.89 9.87
N PRO A 182 1.97 -26.38 10.74
CA PRO A 182 1.64 -27.45 11.67
C PRO A 182 0.58 -26.98 12.69
N ALA A 183 -0.19 -27.93 13.24
CA ALA A 183 -1.26 -27.65 14.20
C ALA A 183 -0.77 -26.91 15.46
N SER A 184 0.50 -27.05 15.82
CA SER A 184 1.14 -26.32 16.93
C SER A 184 1.12 -24.79 16.74
N MET A 185 1.03 -24.31 15.50
CA MET A 185 0.98 -22.88 15.18
C MET A 185 -0.44 -22.34 15.03
N SER A 186 -1.47 -23.17 15.17
CA SER A 186 -2.89 -22.79 14.97
C SER A 186 -3.32 -21.54 15.75
N ARG A 187 -2.83 -21.38 16.99
CA ARG A 187 -3.13 -20.21 17.85
C ARG A 187 -2.62 -18.87 17.30
N TYR A 188 -1.65 -18.91 16.38
CA TYR A 188 -1.05 -17.73 15.76
C TYR A 188 -1.57 -17.47 14.33
N ILE A 189 -2.45 -18.34 13.83
CA ILE A 189 -2.95 -18.28 12.46
C ILE A 189 -4.39 -17.79 12.48
N ASP A 190 -4.63 -16.62 11.87
CA ASP A 190 -5.96 -16.10 11.61
C ASP A 190 -6.37 -16.51 10.19
N TYR A 191 -7.20 -17.54 10.08
CA TYR A 191 -7.81 -17.92 8.79
C TYR A 191 -9.00 -17.02 8.51
N ARG A 192 -8.88 -16.26 7.43
CA ARG A 192 -9.99 -15.48 6.90
C ARG A 192 -10.21 -15.83 5.45
N ALA A 193 -11.45 -16.17 5.13
CA ALA A 193 -11.86 -16.25 3.76
C ALA A 193 -11.71 -14.84 3.16
N LEU A 194 -11.04 -14.75 2.01
CA LEU A 194 -11.26 -13.64 1.10
C LEU A 194 -12.71 -13.80 0.63
N GLU A 195 -13.67 -13.24 1.37
CA GLU A 195 -15.07 -13.33 0.95
C GLU A 195 -15.18 -12.71 -0.44
N GLU A 196 -15.44 -13.56 -1.42
CA GLU A 196 -16.02 -13.15 -2.68
C GLU A 196 -17.41 -12.67 -2.30
N ALA A 197 -17.60 -11.35 -2.21
CA ALA A 197 -18.90 -10.78 -1.96
C ALA A 197 -19.88 -11.42 -2.95
N LYS A 198 -20.76 -12.29 -2.44
CA LYS A 198 -21.83 -12.87 -3.24
C LYS A 198 -22.64 -11.69 -3.73
N GLN A 199 -22.60 -11.45 -5.03
CA GLN A 199 -23.41 -10.42 -5.65
C GLN A 199 -24.87 -10.78 -5.44
N ASP A 200 -25.60 -9.94 -4.71
CA ASP A 200 -27.03 -9.84 -4.88
C ASP A 200 -27.27 -9.06 -6.18
N VAL A 201 -27.31 -9.80 -7.30
CA VAL A 201 -27.41 -9.25 -8.67
C VAL A 201 -28.78 -8.55 -8.90
N GLY A 202 -29.69 -8.57 -7.93
CA GLY A 202 -31.07 -8.11 -8.10
C GLY A 202 -31.32 -6.60 -8.00
N GLU A 203 -30.66 -5.86 -7.10
CA GLU A 203 -31.15 -4.51 -6.72
C GLU A 203 -30.11 -3.38 -6.68
N ALA A 204 -28.81 -3.67 -6.79
CA ALA A 204 -27.75 -2.66 -6.61
C ALA A 204 -27.60 -1.64 -7.77
N ASN A 205 -28.31 -1.82 -8.89
CA ASN A 205 -28.12 -1.04 -10.12
C ASN A 205 -28.84 0.33 -10.15
N LYS A 206 -29.44 0.81 -9.06
CA LYS A 206 -30.19 2.09 -9.05
C LYS A 206 -29.47 3.29 -8.43
N VAL A 207 -28.40 3.07 -7.67
CA VAL A 207 -27.70 4.15 -6.95
C VAL A 207 -26.44 4.55 -7.73
N PRO A 208 -26.25 5.84 -8.08
CA PRO A 208 -25.05 6.29 -8.77
C PRO A 208 -23.80 6.10 -7.90
N VAL A 209 -22.68 5.83 -8.56
CA VAL A 209 -21.36 5.74 -7.91
C VAL A 209 -20.96 7.09 -7.32
N CYS A 210 -20.35 7.08 -6.13
CA CYS A 210 -19.79 8.28 -5.54
C CYS A 210 -18.51 8.68 -6.26
N GLU A 211 -18.50 9.85 -6.90
CA GLU A 211 -17.33 10.33 -7.66
C GLU A 211 -16.09 10.53 -6.78
N LYS A 212 -16.26 11.11 -5.58
CA LYS A 212 -15.15 11.33 -4.64
C LYS A 212 -14.53 10.01 -4.18
N PHE A 213 -15.35 9.07 -3.74
CA PHE A 213 -14.88 7.75 -3.33
C PHE A 213 -14.26 6.99 -4.51
N SER A 214 -14.87 7.08 -5.68
CA SER A 214 -14.38 6.43 -6.88
C SER A 214 -12.99 6.91 -7.29
N ALA A 215 -12.70 8.19 -7.15
CA ALA A 215 -11.39 8.76 -7.47
C ALA A 215 -10.32 8.48 -6.39
N TYR A 216 -10.69 8.58 -5.10
CA TYR A 216 -9.70 8.65 -4.02
C TYR A 216 -9.77 7.51 -2.99
N GLY A 217 -10.80 6.67 -3.04
CA GLY A 217 -11.07 5.66 -2.02
C GLY A 217 -11.57 6.24 -0.69
N TRP A 218 -11.92 7.54 -0.66
CA TRP A 218 -12.39 8.24 0.52
C TRP A 218 -13.55 9.20 0.19
N CYS A 219 -14.47 9.34 1.13
CA CYS A 219 -15.62 10.24 1.03
C CYS A 219 -15.91 10.87 2.40
N PRO A 220 -16.15 12.20 2.47
CA PRO A 220 -16.43 12.88 3.75
C PRO A 220 -17.74 12.39 4.39
N ASN A 221 -18.70 11.90 3.60
CA ASN A 221 -19.96 11.37 4.11
C ASN A 221 -19.82 9.93 4.64
N GLY A 222 -18.69 9.27 4.39
CA GLY A 222 -18.39 7.91 4.85
C GLY A 222 -19.54 6.93 4.58
N VAL A 223 -19.90 6.15 5.60
CA VAL A 223 -21.02 5.18 5.54
C VAL A 223 -22.40 5.81 5.37
N LYS A 224 -22.53 7.12 5.59
CA LYS A 224 -23.79 7.87 5.41
C LYS A 224 -23.93 8.45 4.00
N CYS A 225 -23.02 8.13 3.08
CA CYS A 225 -23.08 8.62 1.71
C CYS A 225 -24.31 8.05 1.00
N PRO A 226 -25.14 8.88 0.33
CA PRO A 226 -26.29 8.39 -0.43
C PRO A 226 -25.89 7.75 -1.76
N GLN A 227 -24.62 7.88 -2.16
CA GLN A 227 -24.05 7.32 -3.39
C GLN A 227 -23.29 6.01 -3.09
N SER A 228 -23.14 5.15 -4.09
CA SER A 228 -22.49 3.85 -3.94
C SER A 228 -20.97 3.98 -3.77
N HIS A 229 -20.43 3.34 -2.74
CA HIS A 229 -18.99 3.14 -2.52
C HIS A 229 -18.53 1.73 -2.95
N ASN A 230 -19.37 0.98 -3.68
CA ASN A 230 -19.03 -0.37 -4.12
C ASN A 230 -17.93 -0.33 -5.20
N ILE A 231 -16.75 -0.83 -4.85
CA ILE A 231 -15.56 -0.82 -5.72
C ILE A 231 -15.77 -1.67 -6.97
N ASP A 232 -16.52 -2.76 -6.89
CA ASP A 232 -16.78 -3.61 -8.06
C ASP A 232 -17.65 -2.88 -9.09
N LEU A 233 -18.65 -2.12 -8.64
CA LEU A 233 -19.44 -1.24 -9.51
C LEU A 233 -18.59 -0.11 -10.10
N ILE A 234 -17.70 0.48 -9.30
CA ILE A 234 -16.75 1.51 -9.77
C ILE A 234 -15.88 0.96 -10.90
N ILE A 235 -15.29 -0.22 -10.73
CA ILE A 235 -14.45 -0.86 -11.74
C ILE A 235 -15.28 -1.19 -13.01
N ASP A 236 -16.52 -1.63 -12.86
CA ASP A 236 -17.42 -1.90 -14.00
C ASP A 236 -17.69 -0.65 -14.83
N GLU A 237 -17.95 0.48 -14.17
CA GLU A 237 -18.17 1.76 -14.84
C GLU A 237 -16.91 2.26 -15.56
N ASP A 238 -15.76 2.18 -14.88
CA ASP A 238 -14.46 2.57 -15.44
C ASP A 238 -14.10 1.72 -16.68
N ASP A 239 -14.33 0.40 -16.64
CA ASP A 239 -14.09 -0.50 -17.76
C ASP A 239 -15.00 -0.19 -18.96
N LYS A 240 -16.28 0.09 -18.72
CA LYS A 240 -17.22 0.51 -19.77
C LYS A 240 -16.77 1.83 -20.41
N LEU A 241 -16.32 2.79 -19.62
CA LEU A 241 -15.81 4.07 -20.12
C LEU A 241 -14.51 3.90 -20.91
N TRP A 242 -13.60 3.05 -20.42
CA TRP A 242 -12.35 2.71 -21.08
C TRP A 242 -12.59 2.07 -22.46
N GLU A 243 -13.48 1.08 -22.54
CA GLU A 243 -13.81 0.43 -23.81
C GLU A 243 -14.46 1.38 -24.82
N LYS A 244 -15.35 2.28 -24.35
CA LYS A 244 -15.91 3.35 -25.19
C LYS A 244 -14.82 4.27 -25.74
N ARG A 245 -13.85 4.67 -24.90
CA ARG A 245 -12.71 5.51 -25.32
C ARG A 245 -11.83 4.79 -26.33
N LYS A 246 -11.52 3.51 -26.11
CA LYS A 246 -10.73 2.68 -27.04
C LYS A 246 -11.40 2.58 -28.41
N LYS A 247 -12.71 2.31 -28.45
CA LYS A 247 -13.51 2.30 -29.71
C LYS A 247 -13.48 3.65 -30.44
N ARG A 248 -13.61 4.76 -29.70
CA ARG A 248 -13.51 6.13 -30.27
C ARG A 248 -12.12 6.40 -30.85
N LYS A 249 -11.04 6.03 -30.13
CA LYS A 249 -9.65 6.19 -30.60
C LYS A 249 -9.39 5.37 -31.87
N HIS A 250 -9.88 4.14 -31.95
CA HIS A 250 -9.79 3.33 -33.17
C HIS A 250 -10.56 3.94 -34.34
N LYS A 251 -11.78 4.45 -34.13
CA LYS A 251 -12.56 5.11 -35.18
C LYS A 251 -11.85 6.38 -35.69
N TRP A 252 -11.30 7.17 -34.78
CA TRP A 252 -10.53 8.37 -35.14
C TRP A 252 -9.26 8.03 -35.93
N LYS A 253 -8.49 7.01 -35.51
CA LYS A 253 -7.32 6.53 -36.26
C LYS A 253 -7.68 6.05 -37.67
N ARG A 254 -8.78 5.30 -37.83
CA ARG A 254 -9.25 4.86 -39.16
C ARG A 254 -9.62 6.03 -40.05
N ARG A 255 -10.30 7.05 -39.49
CA ARG A 255 -10.66 8.27 -40.22
C ARG A 255 -9.42 9.06 -40.65
N LYS A 256 -8.45 9.24 -39.75
CA LYS A 256 -7.18 9.92 -40.05
C LYS A 256 -6.37 9.18 -41.13
N ASN A 257 -6.33 7.86 -41.08
CA ASN A 257 -5.64 7.05 -42.10
C ASN A 257 -6.36 7.08 -43.46
N ALA A 258 -7.69 7.13 -43.47
CA ALA A 258 -8.48 7.27 -44.70
C ALA A 258 -8.36 8.69 -45.31
N GLU A 259 -8.31 9.73 -44.48
CA GLU A 259 -8.05 11.11 -44.92
C GLU A 259 -6.60 11.30 -45.38
N GLY A 260 -5.64 10.57 -44.79
CA GLY A 260 -4.24 10.52 -45.25
C GLY A 260 -4.08 9.83 -46.60
N SER A 261 -4.74 8.68 -46.84
CA SER A 261 -4.66 8.00 -48.13
C SER A 261 -5.47 8.70 -49.23
N ALA A 262 -6.46 9.52 -48.87
CA ALA A 262 -7.17 10.38 -49.82
C ALA A 262 -6.32 11.60 -50.23
N LYS A 263 -5.49 12.13 -49.33
CA LYS A 263 -4.55 13.22 -49.63
C LYS A 263 -3.31 12.75 -50.40
N GLU A 264 -2.94 11.47 -50.34
CA GLU A 264 -1.91 10.87 -51.20
C GLU A 264 -2.36 10.70 -52.67
N PHE A 265 -3.64 10.87 -52.98
CA PHE A 265 -4.15 10.84 -54.36
C PHE A 265 -4.31 12.23 -54.99
N GLU A 266 -4.07 13.32 -54.25
CA GLU A 266 -4.28 14.70 -54.72
C GLU A 266 -3.07 15.65 -54.52
N GLN A 267 -1.85 15.14 -54.38
CA GLN A 267 -0.65 15.99 -54.32
C GLN A 267 0.53 15.49 -55.17
N GLU A 268 0.36 15.50 -56.50
CA GLU A 268 1.37 16.07 -57.40
C GLU A 268 1.06 17.57 -57.55
N SER A 269 1.43 18.38 -56.56
CA SER A 269 1.78 19.81 -56.74
C SER A 269 2.02 20.48 -55.38
N SER A 270 3.19 21.13 -55.30
CA SER A 270 3.60 22.22 -54.38
C SER A 270 3.57 21.98 -52.87
N GLY A 271 4.76 21.66 -52.32
CA GLY A 271 5.57 22.64 -51.59
C GLY A 271 5.05 23.19 -50.26
N GLN A 272 5.49 22.54 -49.17
CA GLN A 272 5.81 23.07 -47.84
C GLN A 272 4.77 23.90 -47.07
N GLU A 273 4.20 23.29 -46.03
CA GLU A 273 4.05 23.98 -44.73
C GLU A 273 4.19 22.97 -43.58
N LEU A 274 5.06 23.32 -42.62
CA LEU A 274 5.54 22.46 -41.55
C LEU A 274 4.70 22.75 -40.28
N GLU A 275 3.63 21.99 -40.06
CA GLU A 275 2.86 22.09 -38.81
C GLU A 275 3.47 21.22 -37.70
N LEU A 276 3.88 21.89 -36.62
CA LEU A 276 4.30 21.28 -35.35
C LEU A 276 3.18 20.40 -34.79
N ALA A 277 3.38 19.10 -34.85
CA ALA A 277 2.59 18.13 -34.09
C ALA A 277 2.86 18.31 -32.58
N ARG A 278 1.90 18.91 -31.89
CA ARG A 278 1.85 18.90 -30.42
C ARG A 278 1.49 17.48 -29.98
N ASN A 279 2.50 16.72 -29.57
CA ASN A 279 2.34 15.40 -28.96
C ASN A 279 1.44 15.52 -27.73
N GLY A 280 0.18 15.10 -27.85
CA GLY A 280 -0.73 14.97 -26.73
C GLY A 280 -0.21 13.88 -25.79
N GLU A 281 0.27 14.32 -24.63
CA GLU A 281 0.86 13.47 -23.61
C GLU A 281 -0.05 12.30 -23.25
N GLU A 282 0.57 11.13 -23.21
CA GLU A 282 0.02 9.86 -22.80
C GLU A 282 -0.14 9.82 -21.26
N GLY A 283 -0.96 10.71 -20.71
CA GLY A 283 -1.31 10.71 -19.28
C GLY A 283 -2.32 9.62 -18.91
N PRO A 284 -2.39 9.19 -17.64
CA PRO A 284 -3.42 8.28 -17.15
C PRO A 284 -4.83 8.91 -17.31
N PRO A 285 -5.88 8.10 -17.48
CA PRO A 285 -7.26 8.58 -17.57
C PRO A 285 -7.70 9.27 -16.27
N ARG A 286 -7.60 10.60 -16.20
CA ARG A 286 -8.05 11.38 -15.04
C ARG A 286 -9.57 11.56 -15.06
N LYS A 287 -10.25 11.28 -13.95
CA LYS A 287 -11.56 11.90 -13.63
C LYS A 287 -11.30 13.38 -13.34
N GLN A 288 -12.16 14.28 -13.81
CA GLN A 288 -11.95 15.73 -13.66
C GLN A 288 -11.62 16.09 -12.20
N SER A 289 -10.62 16.96 -12.03
CA SER A 289 -10.31 17.56 -10.73
C SER A 289 -11.45 18.49 -10.33
N CYS A 290 -12.14 18.19 -9.22
CA CYS A 290 -12.98 19.19 -8.56
C CYS A 290 -12.11 20.36 -8.08
N PRO A 291 -12.53 21.62 -8.28
CA PRO A 291 -11.91 22.77 -7.64
C PRO A 291 -12.35 22.79 -6.17
N CYS A 292 -11.63 22.06 -5.32
CA CYS A 292 -11.57 22.37 -3.90
C CYS A 292 -10.08 22.40 -3.57
N GLU A 293 -9.59 23.60 -3.27
CA GLU A 293 -8.22 23.83 -2.83
C GLU A 293 -7.88 22.96 -1.60
N PRO A 294 -6.59 22.61 -1.41
CA PRO A 294 -6.14 21.85 -0.26
C PRO A 294 -5.99 22.78 0.96
N ALA A 295 -7.11 23.20 1.55
CA ALA A 295 -7.09 24.02 2.77
C ALA A 295 -7.30 23.20 4.07
N ALA A 296 -7.66 21.92 3.99
CA ALA A 296 -7.99 21.13 5.19
C ALA A 296 -6.91 20.11 5.61
N ALA A 297 -5.78 20.03 4.90
CA ALA A 297 -4.73 19.05 5.18
C ALA A 297 -3.40 19.65 5.65
N MET A 298 -3.29 20.98 5.84
CA MET A 298 -2.02 21.62 6.22
C MET A 298 -2.12 22.90 7.09
N GLU A 299 -3.24 23.14 7.77
CA GLU A 299 -3.38 24.28 8.70
C GLU A 299 -3.54 23.77 10.14
N LEU A 300 -2.43 23.56 10.84
CA LEU A 300 -2.30 23.70 12.30
C LEU A 300 -0.83 23.47 12.72
N ALA A 301 0.05 24.36 12.25
CA ALA A 301 1.36 24.56 12.84
C ALA A 301 1.80 26.01 12.59
N GLY A 302 1.56 26.89 13.57
CA GLY A 302 2.09 28.25 13.54
C GLY A 302 1.24 29.27 14.28
N SER A 303 1.31 29.29 15.61
CA SER A 303 1.01 30.49 16.38
C SER A 303 1.88 30.51 17.62
N THR A 304 3.06 31.12 17.47
CA THR A 304 3.87 31.61 18.58
C THR A 304 3.13 32.77 19.26
N GLY A 305 2.89 32.65 20.56
CA GLY A 305 2.44 33.73 21.42
C GLY A 305 2.79 33.41 22.87
N SER A 306 3.68 34.20 23.46
CA SER A 306 4.07 34.17 24.87
C SER A 306 3.68 35.51 25.51
N PRO A 307 3.78 35.64 26.85
CA PRO A 307 2.73 35.40 27.83
C PRO A 307 1.99 36.68 28.23
N GLY A 308 0.73 36.54 28.65
CA GLY A 308 -0.10 37.62 29.18
C GLY A 308 -0.75 37.21 30.50
N ASP A 309 -0.38 37.96 31.53
CA ASP A 309 -0.75 37.91 32.93
C ASP A 309 -2.27 37.87 33.18
N GLY A 310 -2.71 37.10 34.19
CA GLY A 310 -4.13 36.91 34.50
C GLY A 310 -4.36 36.01 35.71
N HIS A 311 -4.39 36.66 36.87
CA HIS A 311 -4.57 36.16 38.23
C HIS A 311 -6.02 35.67 38.52
N LEU A 312 -6.17 34.83 39.57
CA LEU A 312 -7.39 34.46 40.32
C LEU A 312 -8.26 33.34 39.68
N GLU A 313 -8.76 32.32 40.38
CA GLU A 313 -8.88 32.08 41.81
C GLU A 313 -9.12 30.57 42.04
N GLU A 314 -8.65 30.09 43.19
CA GLU A 314 -8.82 28.73 43.72
C GLU A 314 -10.29 28.40 44.01
N THR A 315 -10.68 27.14 43.84
CA THR A 315 -11.59 26.51 44.80
C THR A 315 -11.42 25.00 44.79
N ASP A 316 -10.82 24.51 45.87
CA ASP A 316 -10.73 23.12 46.28
C ASP A 316 -12.11 22.53 46.58
N MET A 317 -12.32 21.27 46.19
CA MET A 317 -13.11 20.33 47.00
C MET A 317 -12.74 18.88 46.67
N GLU A 318 -11.95 18.31 47.57
CA GLU A 318 -11.63 16.88 47.72
C GLU A 318 -12.79 16.13 48.44
N PRO A 319 -12.76 14.78 48.52
CA PRO A 319 -13.93 13.91 48.29
C PRO A 319 -14.54 13.32 49.57
N GLU A 320 -15.78 12.85 49.46
CA GLU A 320 -16.32 11.84 50.37
C GLU A 320 -16.91 10.65 49.60
N GLY A 321 -16.37 9.46 49.90
CA GLY A 321 -17.15 8.22 49.95
C GLY A 321 -17.21 7.74 51.40
N PRO A 322 -17.73 6.55 51.74
CA PRO A 322 -18.28 5.50 50.87
C PRO A 322 -19.71 5.08 51.29
N ASP A 323 -20.45 4.36 50.44
CA ASP A 323 -21.33 3.32 50.98
C ASP A 323 -21.50 2.13 50.05
N SER A 324 -21.39 0.98 50.69
CA SER A 324 -21.54 -0.37 50.20
C SER A 324 -23.01 -0.76 50.08
N SER A 325 -23.40 -1.39 48.98
CA SER A 325 -24.41 -2.45 49.03
C SER A 325 -24.39 -3.29 47.76
N GLU A 326 -24.13 -4.58 47.96
CA GLU A 326 -24.37 -5.64 47.00
C GLU A 326 -25.88 -5.84 46.86
N THR A 327 -26.41 -5.93 45.64
CA THR A 327 -27.59 -6.76 45.37
C THR A 327 -27.55 -7.28 43.93
N GLN A 328 -27.66 -8.61 43.83
CA GLN A 328 -27.69 -9.41 42.61
C GLN A 328 -28.89 -9.06 41.72
N THR A 329 -28.72 -9.04 40.39
CA THR A 329 -29.81 -9.36 39.45
C THR A 329 -29.30 -9.93 38.11
N ALA A 330 -29.71 -11.18 37.89
CA ALA A 330 -30.18 -11.82 36.66
C ALA A 330 -29.70 -11.34 35.27
N SER A 331 -29.02 -12.27 34.58
CA SER A 331 -29.16 -12.67 33.18
C SER A 331 -29.88 -11.75 32.18
N ALA A 332 -29.12 -11.25 31.20
CA ALA A 332 -29.59 -11.10 29.82
C ALA A 332 -28.39 -11.21 28.87
N ALA A 333 -28.23 -12.38 28.24
CA ALA A 333 -27.32 -12.59 27.12
C ALA A 333 -27.84 -11.80 25.91
N GLY A 334 -27.42 -10.54 25.79
CA GLY A 334 -27.59 -9.75 24.58
C GLY A 334 -26.54 -10.16 23.55
N LYS A 335 -26.98 -10.81 22.47
CA LYS A 335 -26.16 -11.00 21.26
C LYS A 335 -25.60 -9.63 20.82
N PRO A 336 -24.29 -9.49 20.54
CA PRO A 336 -23.81 -8.32 19.83
C PRO A 336 -24.43 -8.37 18.43
N GLY A 337 -25.17 -7.32 18.07
CA GLY A 337 -25.76 -7.18 16.76
C GLY A 337 -24.70 -7.28 15.67
N GLU A 338 -25.09 -7.90 14.55
CA GLU A 338 -24.36 -7.88 13.28
C GLU A 338 -24.11 -6.42 12.85
N SER A 339 -22.99 -5.86 13.29
CA SER A 339 -22.41 -4.70 12.67
C SER A 339 -21.78 -5.18 11.36
N SER A 340 -22.23 -4.61 10.24
CA SER A 340 -21.61 -4.71 8.91
C SER A 340 -20.11 -5.00 8.97
N LEU A 341 -19.70 -6.14 8.38
CA LEU A 341 -18.35 -6.69 8.33
C LEU A 341 -17.27 -5.65 7.97
N GLY A 342 -16.73 -4.96 8.97
CA GLY A 342 -15.54 -4.12 8.87
C GLY A 342 -14.29 -5.00 8.95
N GLY A 343 -13.80 -5.49 7.80
CA GLY A 343 -12.71 -6.47 7.79
C GLY A 343 -11.58 -6.24 6.77
N THR A 344 -11.71 -5.31 5.83
CA THR A 344 -10.77 -5.19 4.70
C THR A 344 -9.48 -4.45 5.04
N HIS A 345 -9.48 -3.56 6.02
CA HIS A 345 -8.32 -2.73 6.39
C HIS A 345 -7.55 -3.29 7.59
N ARG A 346 -6.95 -4.47 7.42
CA ARG A 346 -5.92 -4.98 8.35
C ARG A 346 -4.58 -4.97 7.65
N ALA A 347 -3.52 -4.61 8.39
CA ALA A 347 -2.16 -4.51 7.86
C ALA A 347 -1.71 -5.75 7.06
N GLY A 348 -2.03 -6.97 7.52
CA GLY A 348 -1.70 -8.20 6.80
C GLY A 348 -2.44 -8.36 5.47
N PHE A 349 -3.70 -7.92 5.39
CA PHE A 349 -4.43 -7.89 4.12
C PHE A 349 -3.89 -6.81 3.19
N ASP A 350 -3.57 -5.64 3.71
CA ASP A 350 -2.97 -4.56 2.94
C ASP A 350 -1.64 -5.00 2.34
N ALA A 351 -0.77 -5.63 3.14
CA ALA A 351 0.50 -6.21 2.68
C ALA A 351 0.28 -7.29 1.60
N PHE A 352 -0.73 -8.15 1.76
CA PHE A 352 -1.09 -9.14 0.74
C PHE A 352 -1.56 -8.48 -0.56
N MET A 353 -2.44 -7.49 -0.49
CA MET A 353 -2.94 -6.73 -1.64
C MET A 353 -1.78 -6.06 -2.38
N THR A 354 -0.87 -5.42 -1.65
CA THR A 354 0.36 -4.81 -2.18
C THR A 354 1.22 -5.84 -2.91
N GLY A 355 1.51 -6.99 -2.27
CA GLY A 355 2.29 -8.06 -2.88
C GLY A 355 1.63 -8.65 -4.14
N TYR A 356 0.30 -8.84 -4.11
CA TYR A 356 -0.46 -9.33 -5.25
C TYR A 356 -0.39 -8.40 -6.45
N ILE A 357 -0.59 -7.09 -6.22
CA ILE A 357 -0.51 -6.07 -7.28
C ILE A 357 0.86 -6.13 -7.95
N MET A 358 1.94 -6.15 -7.14
CA MET A 358 3.29 -6.19 -7.68
C MET A 358 3.58 -7.46 -8.49
N ALA A 359 3.18 -8.63 -7.98
CA ALA A 359 3.32 -9.90 -8.69
C ALA A 359 2.54 -9.91 -10.01
N TYR A 360 1.33 -9.34 -10.02
CA TYR A 360 0.52 -9.20 -11.23
C TYR A 360 1.16 -8.28 -12.27
N VAL A 361 1.61 -7.08 -11.86
CA VAL A 361 2.29 -6.13 -12.77
C VAL A 361 3.55 -6.76 -13.36
N GLN A 362 4.33 -7.46 -12.54
CA GLN A 362 5.51 -8.16 -13.00
C GLN A 362 5.18 -9.24 -14.04
N MET A 363 4.15 -10.05 -13.79
CA MET A 363 3.71 -11.09 -14.72
C MET A 363 3.37 -10.50 -16.09
N LEU A 364 2.63 -9.40 -16.13
CA LEU A 364 2.28 -8.73 -17.38
C LEU A 364 3.51 -8.27 -18.17
N LYS A 365 4.54 -7.77 -17.49
CA LYS A 365 5.77 -7.27 -18.13
C LYS A 365 6.68 -8.41 -18.60
N LYS A 366 6.79 -9.51 -17.86
CA LYS A 366 7.54 -10.70 -18.29
C LYS A 366 7.00 -11.31 -19.58
N GLY A 367 5.69 -11.24 -19.82
CA GLY A 367 5.09 -11.66 -21.09
C GLY A 367 5.45 -10.78 -22.29
N THR A 368 6.07 -9.62 -22.07
CA THR A 368 6.42 -8.64 -23.13
C THR A 368 7.91 -8.51 -23.42
N SER A 369 8.79 -8.99 -22.54
CA SER A 369 10.25 -8.84 -22.67
C SER A 369 10.94 -10.21 -22.86
N THR A 370 11.60 -10.42 -24.00
CA THR A 370 12.38 -11.63 -24.32
C THR A 370 13.79 -11.66 -23.71
N ASP A 371 14.28 -10.56 -23.15
CA ASP A 371 15.62 -10.48 -22.55
C ASP A 371 15.57 -10.61 -21.03
N ALA A 372 15.65 -11.86 -20.56
CA ALA A 372 15.93 -12.16 -19.17
C ALA A 372 17.44 -12.37 -19.02
N ASP A 373 18.17 -11.47 -18.34
CA ASP A 373 19.04 -11.91 -17.22
C ASP A 373 19.84 -10.87 -16.40
N ALA A 374 19.74 -9.54 -16.60
CA ALA A 374 20.64 -8.63 -15.84
C ALA A 374 20.00 -7.38 -15.22
N GLY A 375 18.69 -7.16 -15.41
CA GLY A 375 18.03 -5.92 -15.01
C GLY A 375 17.26 -5.98 -13.68
N PRO A 376 16.92 -4.82 -13.09
CA PRO A 376 15.99 -4.72 -11.97
C PRO A 376 14.65 -5.42 -12.25
N TRP A 377 13.96 -5.85 -11.20
CA TRP A 377 12.72 -6.65 -11.27
C TRP A 377 11.60 -6.01 -12.12
N LEU A 378 11.57 -4.67 -12.13
CA LEU A 378 10.73 -3.77 -12.93
C LEU A 378 11.52 -2.47 -13.11
N PRO A 379 12.31 -2.30 -14.18
CA PRO A 379 13.22 -1.16 -14.33
C PRO A 379 12.51 0.19 -14.23
N GLU A 380 11.31 0.29 -14.80
CA GLU A 380 10.53 1.52 -14.82
C GLU A 380 10.02 1.95 -13.43
N CYS A 381 9.87 1.02 -12.49
CA CYS A 381 9.41 1.31 -11.12
C CYS A 381 10.55 1.30 -10.08
N HIS A 382 11.76 0.90 -10.49
CA HIS A 382 12.87 0.70 -9.57
C HIS A 382 13.23 2.00 -8.84
N ASN A 383 13.16 1.98 -7.52
CA ASN A 383 13.49 3.12 -6.63
C ASN A 383 12.67 4.39 -6.92
N LYS A 384 11.42 4.24 -7.36
CA LYS A 384 10.48 5.35 -7.56
C LYS A 384 9.32 5.23 -6.58
N LEU A 385 9.23 6.17 -5.64
CA LEU A 385 8.10 6.27 -4.72
C LEU A 385 7.06 7.25 -5.22
N TYR A 386 5.80 6.91 -5.03
CA TYR A 386 4.69 7.79 -5.36
C TYR A 386 4.65 8.99 -4.41
N LEU A 387 4.39 10.19 -4.95
CA LEU A 387 4.19 11.40 -4.18
C LEU A 387 2.84 12.02 -4.51
N SER A 388 1.90 11.92 -3.57
CA SER A 388 0.57 12.52 -3.72
C SER A 388 0.69 14.03 -4.01
N GLY A 389 0.01 14.48 -5.07
CA GLY A 389 0.03 15.89 -5.49
C GLY A 389 1.23 16.32 -6.32
N LYS A 390 2.20 15.42 -6.61
CA LYS A 390 3.33 15.73 -7.49
C LYS A 390 3.28 14.91 -8.78
N SER A 391 3.78 15.51 -9.87
CA SER A 391 3.89 14.85 -11.17
C SER A 391 5.11 13.95 -11.31
N VAL A 392 6.06 14.05 -10.38
CA VAL A 392 7.32 13.30 -10.37
C VAL A 392 7.43 12.45 -9.11
N PRO A 393 7.97 11.22 -9.21
CA PRO A 393 8.21 10.37 -8.05
C PRO A 393 9.39 10.88 -7.22
N LEU A 394 9.47 10.47 -5.95
CA LEU A 394 10.71 10.55 -5.21
C LEU A 394 11.64 9.43 -5.68
N GLN A 395 12.85 9.79 -6.11
CA GLN A 395 13.87 8.82 -6.49
C GLN A 395 14.70 8.42 -5.27
N ILE A 396 14.73 7.13 -4.97
CA ILE A 396 15.57 6.56 -3.90
C ILE A 396 16.93 6.21 -4.47
N VAL A 397 17.80 7.21 -4.52
CA VAL A 397 19.16 7.08 -5.03
C VAL A 397 20.15 7.80 -4.13
N LYS A 398 21.36 7.25 -4.05
CA LYS A 398 22.51 7.94 -3.49
C LYS A 398 23.13 8.87 -4.54
N SER A 399 22.97 10.17 -4.33
CA SER A 399 23.65 11.18 -5.13
C SER A 399 25.15 11.23 -4.81
N SER A 400 25.97 11.69 -5.76
CA SER A 400 27.39 11.97 -5.56
C SER A 400 27.65 13.02 -4.45
N PHE A 401 26.68 13.89 -4.19
CA PHE A 401 26.77 14.94 -3.17
C PHE A 401 26.21 14.51 -1.81
N SER A 402 25.50 13.39 -1.74
CA SER A 402 24.85 12.91 -0.52
C SER A 402 25.71 11.89 0.21
N LYS A 403 25.89 12.09 1.50
CA LYS A 403 26.57 11.14 2.39
C LYS A 403 25.54 10.35 3.17
N SER A 404 25.79 9.04 3.30
CA SER A 404 25.01 8.17 4.18
C SER A 404 25.23 8.53 5.65
N SER A 405 24.25 8.31 6.51
CA SER A 405 24.34 8.67 7.92
C SER A 405 25.40 7.83 8.68
N LYS A 406 25.93 8.36 9.78
CA LYS A 406 26.95 7.64 10.58
C LYS A 406 26.40 6.34 11.16
N ALA A 407 25.19 6.39 11.71
CA ALA A 407 24.50 5.22 12.27
C ALA A 407 24.27 4.15 11.20
N HIS A 408 23.82 4.56 10.00
CA HIS A 408 23.68 3.66 8.85
C HIS A 408 25.00 2.99 8.49
N ASN A 409 26.09 3.75 8.33
CA ASN A 409 27.40 3.17 7.98
C ASN A 409 27.87 2.13 9.00
N GLN A 410 27.60 2.32 10.29
CA GLN A 410 27.93 1.35 11.33
C GLN A 410 27.05 0.10 11.21
N LYS A 411 25.74 0.27 11.04
CA LYS A 411 24.79 -0.84 10.87
C LYS A 411 25.07 -1.66 9.63
N MET A 412 25.33 -1.03 8.48
CA MET A 412 25.63 -1.74 7.24
C MET A 412 26.92 -2.56 7.33
N LYS A 413 27.94 -2.05 8.03
CA LYS A 413 29.14 -2.84 8.34
C LYS A 413 28.80 -4.09 9.14
N LEU A 414 27.98 -3.97 10.19
CA LEU A 414 27.56 -5.13 11.01
C LEU A 414 26.62 -6.08 10.25
N ALA A 415 25.73 -5.54 9.44
CA ALA A 415 24.75 -6.31 8.67
C ALA A 415 25.43 -7.14 7.58
N TRP A 416 26.47 -6.61 6.94
CA TRP A 416 27.11 -7.22 5.77
C TRP A 416 28.52 -7.78 6.03
N ALA A 417 29.12 -7.61 7.21
CA ALA A 417 30.40 -8.24 7.55
C ALA A 417 30.30 -9.76 7.78
N SER A 418 29.09 -10.34 7.76
CA SER A 418 28.85 -11.77 7.98
C SER A 418 28.65 -12.57 6.68
N ASP A 419 28.90 -11.97 5.52
CA ASP A 419 28.87 -12.66 4.21
C ASP A 419 30.25 -13.18 3.78
#